data_AF-A0A7X7AEM3-F1
#
_entry.id   AF-A0A7X7AEM3-F1
#
_cell.length_a   1.000
_cell.length_b   1.000
_cell.length_c   1.000
_cell.angle_alpha   90.00
_cell.angle_beta   90.00
_cell.angle_gamma   90.00
#
_symmetry.space_group_name_H-M   'P 1'
#
loop_
_entity.id
_entity.type
_entity.pdbx_description
1 polymer ?
#
loop_
_entity_poly.entity_id
_entity_poly.type
_entity_poly.pdbx_seq_one_letter_code
_entity_poly.pdbx_strand_id
1 'polypeptide(L)'
;EYLAQRGINQDSIIKFRLGYAPQSWNALLNYLTRQGFSPAELERNGLVVARSGGGGYYDRFRHRLIFPISDHTGQVVGFGGRAIGQDNPKYLNSPENRFFDKGKILFGLHLARQSIQTQQQAVIVEGYVDALMCHQHGINNVVASMGTALTVSQIQLILRYAPEVILAYDTDTAGQVAALRASGLIRSLGGRVRIVSQIEDKDPDEII
;
A
#
# COMPACT_ATOMS: atom_id res chain seq x y z
N GLU A 1 11.72 -13.69 11.42
CA GLU A 1 10.76 -14.75 11.77
C GLU A 1 9.35 -14.46 11.24
N TYR A 2 8.66 -13.40 11.69
CA TYR A 2 7.30 -13.05 11.23
C TYR A 2 7.10 -13.01 9.69
N LEU A 3 8.04 -12.40 8.97
CA LEU A 3 7.99 -12.34 7.50
C LEU A 3 8.19 -13.72 6.86
N ALA A 4 9.10 -14.53 7.41
CA ALA A 4 9.38 -15.88 6.92
C ALA A 4 8.17 -16.81 7.13
N GLN A 5 7.46 -16.68 8.26
CA GLN A 5 6.19 -17.39 8.50
C GLN A 5 5.10 -17.02 7.49
N ARG A 6 5.23 -15.88 6.81
CA ARG A 6 4.33 -15.42 5.75
C ARG A 6 4.87 -15.69 4.34
N GLY A 7 5.94 -16.47 4.21
CA GLY A 7 6.56 -16.78 2.94
C GLY A 7 7.23 -15.59 2.25
N ILE A 8 7.39 -14.44 2.92
CA ILE A 8 8.04 -13.25 2.35
C ILE A 8 9.55 -13.48 2.36
N ASN A 9 10.15 -13.58 1.18
CA ASN A 9 11.57 -13.85 1.02
C ASN A 9 12.43 -12.57 1.10
N GLN A 10 13.75 -12.76 1.17
CA GLN A 10 14.71 -11.67 1.33
C GLN A 10 14.70 -10.69 0.15
N ASP A 11 14.52 -11.19 -1.07
CA ASP A 11 14.48 -10.34 -2.27
C ASP A 11 13.27 -9.41 -2.25
N SER A 12 12.10 -9.90 -1.81
CA SER A 12 10.91 -9.08 -1.61
C SER A 12 11.11 -8.03 -0.51
N ILE A 13 11.78 -8.39 0.59
CA ILE A 13 12.12 -7.45 1.67
C ILE A 13 12.95 -6.29 1.13
N ILE A 14 13.97 -6.58 0.32
CA ILE A 14 14.85 -5.59 -0.28
C ILE A 14 14.10 -4.77 -1.36
N LYS A 15 13.42 -5.44 -2.29
CA LYS A 15 12.69 -4.83 -3.41
C LYS A 15 11.64 -3.82 -2.93
N PHE A 16 10.87 -4.19 -1.90
CA PHE A 16 9.82 -3.33 -1.32
C PHE A 16 10.32 -2.47 -0.16
N ARG A 17 11.60 -2.54 0.20
CA ARG A 17 12.23 -1.78 1.29
C ARG A 17 11.50 -1.95 2.63
N LEU A 18 11.04 -3.18 2.93
CA LEU A 18 10.29 -3.43 4.16
C LEU A 18 11.13 -3.09 5.40
N GLY A 19 10.48 -2.49 6.40
CA GLY A 19 11.12 -2.08 7.65
C GLY A 19 10.35 -2.53 8.88
N TYR A 20 10.87 -2.22 10.06
CA TYR A 20 10.19 -2.49 11.33
C TYR A 20 10.20 -1.24 12.20
N ALA A 21 9.01 -0.84 12.66
CA ALA A 21 8.87 0.18 13.69
C ALA A 21 8.89 -0.52 15.07
N PRO A 22 9.87 -0.22 15.93
CA PRO A 22 10.01 -0.89 17.22
C PRO A 22 8.80 -0.62 18.13
N GLN A 23 8.60 -1.49 19.12
CA GLN A 23 7.62 -1.27 20.20
C GLN A 23 8.13 -0.18 21.16
N SER A 24 8.16 1.06 20.69
CA SER A 24 8.57 2.23 21.46
C SER A 24 7.66 3.40 21.14
N TRP A 25 7.47 4.30 22.11
CA TRP A 25 6.65 5.50 21.94
C TRP A 25 7.40 6.67 21.31
N ASN A 26 8.73 6.64 21.24
CA ASN A 26 9.54 7.80 20.85
C ASN A 26 10.87 7.44 20.17
N ALA A 27 11.04 6.22 19.68
CA ALA A 27 12.28 5.80 19.03
C ALA A 27 12.58 6.64 17.77
N LEU A 28 11.58 6.78 16.89
CA LEU A 28 11.69 7.57 15.67
C LEU A 28 11.80 9.06 15.98
N LEU A 29 10.97 9.57 16.89
CA LEU A 29 11.01 10.96 17.36
C LEU A 29 12.41 11.33 17.87
N ASN A 30 12.97 10.54 18.78
CA ASN A 30 14.30 10.78 19.34
C ASN A 30 15.41 10.67 18.29
N TYR A 31 15.29 9.71 17.36
CA TYR A 31 16.25 9.57 16.27
C TYR A 31 16.25 10.81 15.38
N LEU A 32 15.10 11.21 14.84
CA LEU A 32 14.99 12.31 13.88
C LEU A 32 15.24 13.68 14.52
N THR A 33 14.88 13.86 15.79
CA THR A 33 15.21 15.09 16.52
C THR A 33 16.71 15.28 16.66
N ARG A 34 17.47 14.20 16.90
CA ARG A 34 18.94 14.23 16.90
C ARG A 34 19.54 14.48 15.51
N GLN A 35 18.79 14.20 14.44
CA GLN A 35 19.16 14.55 13.07
C GLN A 35 18.77 16.00 12.70
N GLY A 36 18.20 16.77 13.64
CA GLY A 36 17.88 18.19 13.44
C GLY A 36 16.44 18.45 12.98
N PHE A 37 15.58 17.44 12.85
CA PHE A 37 14.18 17.64 12.49
C PHE A 37 13.35 18.10 13.68
N SER A 38 12.51 19.11 13.48
CA SER A 38 11.60 19.58 14.54
C SER A 38 10.41 18.62 14.72
N PRO A 39 9.91 18.40 15.96
CA PRO A 39 8.73 17.57 16.17
C PRO A 39 7.48 18.01 15.37
N ALA A 40 7.30 19.32 15.18
CA ALA A 40 6.23 19.88 14.36
C ALA A 40 6.38 19.54 12.87
N GLU A 41 7.60 19.46 12.35
CA GLU A 41 7.84 18.96 10.99
C GLU A 41 7.52 17.46 10.89
N LEU A 42 7.94 16.67 11.87
CA LEU A 42 7.65 15.23 11.88
C LEU A 42 6.15 14.96 11.94
N GLU A 43 5.40 15.75 12.71
CA GLU A 43 3.96 15.64 12.84
C GLU A 43 3.24 16.02 11.54
N ARG A 44 3.61 17.14 10.91
CA ARG A 44 3.06 17.56 9.62
C ARG A 44 3.27 16.52 8.51
N ASN A 45 4.34 15.73 8.59
CA ASN A 45 4.62 14.64 7.65
C ASN A 45 4.09 13.28 8.13
N GLY A 46 3.33 13.25 9.23
CA GLY A 46 2.63 12.06 9.72
C GLY A 46 3.52 10.98 10.32
N LEU A 47 4.73 11.33 10.76
CA LEU A 47 5.68 10.40 11.37
C LEU A 47 5.47 10.28 12.89
N VAL A 48 4.99 11.36 13.51
CA VAL A 48 4.63 11.43 14.93
C VAL A 48 3.23 12.01 15.10
N VAL A 49 2.66 11.85 16.29
CA VAL A 49 1.33 12.35 16.67
C VAL A 49 1.46 13.23 17.91
N ALA A 50 0.85 14.40 17.88
CA ALA A 50 0.77 15.28 19.05
C ALA A 50 -0.15 14.67 20.13
N ARG A 51 0.22 14.82 21.40
CA ARG A 51 -0.64 14.41 22.53
C ARG A 51 -1.75 15.45 22.73
N SER A 52 -2.98 14.98 22.95
CA SER A 52 -4.17 15.83 23.10
C SER A 52 -4.14 16.82 24.27
N GLY A 53 -3.20 16.67 25.22
CA GLY A 53 -3.01 17.56 26.38
C GLY A 53 -1.77 18.46 26.32
N GLY A 54 -1.13 18.62 25.16
CA GLY A 54 0.04 19.52 25.00
C GLY A 54 1.38 18.97 25.51
N GLY A 55 1.43 17.73 25.97
CA GLY A 55 2.63 17.10 26.56
C GLY A 55 3.63 16.50 25.57
N GLY A 56 3.77 17.06 24.37
CA GLY A 56 4.72 16.60 23.35
C GLY A 56 4.13 15.60 22.34
N TYR A 57 5.01 14.78 21.75
CA TYR A 57 4.71 13.92 20.60
C TYR A 57 5.04 12.45 20.89
N TYR A 58 4.50 11.55 20.08
CA TYR A 58 4.86 10.14 20.08
C TYR A 58 4.88 9.56 18.66
N ASP A 59 5.66 8.50 18.45
CA ASP A 59 5.81 7.83 17.15
C ASP A 59 4.45 7.34 16.65
N ARG A 60 4.09 7.63 15.39
CA ARG A 60 2.83 7.15 14.81
C ARG A 60 2.82 5.63 14.67
N PHE A 61 3.90 5.09 14.13
CA PHE A 61 4.06 3.65 13.89
C PHE A 61 4.86 3.04 15.03
N ARG A 62 4.30 2.01 15.67
CA ARG A 62 4.89 1.33 16.83
C ARG A 62 4.52 -0.14 16.74
N HIS A 63 5.49 -1.02 16.98
CA HIS A 63 5.32 -2.48 16.86
C HIS A 63 4.66 -2.89 15.53
N ARG A 64 5.18 -2.37 14.41
CA ARG A 64 4.59 -2.59 13.07
C ARG A 64 5.63 -2.97 12.05
N LEU A 65 5.26 -3.89 11.16
CA LEU A 65 5.93 -4.08 9.87
C LEU A 65 5.61 -2.88 9.00
N ILE A 66 6.65 -2.24 8.46
CA ILE A 66 6.55 -1.00 7.70
C ILE A 66 6.70 -1.29 6.20
N PHE A 67 5.75 -0.75 5.44
CA PHE A 67 5.70 -0.74 3.99
C PHE A 67 5.90 0.70 3.51
N PRO A 68 7.09 1.08 3.00
CA PRO A 68 7.28 2.38 2.39
C PRO A 68 6.36 2.56 1.18
N ILE A 69 5.61 3.65 1.17
CA ILE A 69 4.73 4.02 0.06
C ILE A 69 5.48 5.06 -0.76
N SER A 70 5.72 4.74 -2.03
CA SER A 70 6.44 5.60 -2.96
C SER A 70 5.51 6.16 -4.02
N ASP A 71 5.83 7.36 -4.50
CA ASP A 71 5.22 7.92 -5.70
C ASP A 71 5.63 7.17 -6.97
N HIS A 72 5.19 7.63 -8.13
CA HIS A 72 5.49 7.01 -9.44
C HIS A 72 6.98 7.08 -9.85
N THR A 73 7.79 7.90 -9.17
CA THR A 73 9.25 8.01 -9.39
C THR A 73 10.05 7.09 -8.46
N GLY A 74 9.42 6.55 -7.42
CA GLY A 74 10.07 5.70 -6.41
C GLY A 74 10.55 6.48 -5.18
N GLN A 75 10.19 7.76 -5.06
CA GLN A 75 10.44 8.54 -3.85
C GLN A 75 9.42 8.19 -2.79
N VAL A 76 9.88 7.89 -1.56
CA VAL A 76 8.99 7.57 -0.43
C VAL A 76 8.26 8.83 0.00
N VAL A 77 6.92 8.73 0.04
CA VAL A 77 6.01 9.83 0.40
C VAL A 77 5.15 9.54 1.62
N GLY A 78 5.06 8.27 2.03
CA GLY A 78 4.33 7.84 3.21
C GLY A 78 4.69 6.41 3.61
N PHE A 79 3.98 5.89 4.62
CA PHE A 79 4.20 4.54 5.13
C PHE A 79 2.87 3.85 5.42
N GLY A 80 2.79 2.58 5.08
CA GLY A 80 1.83 1.62 5.62
C GLY A 80 2.47 0.85 6.78
N GLY A 81 1.68 0.50 7.78
CA GLY A 81 2.15 -0.17 8.98
C GLY A 81 1.21 -1.29 9.41
N ARG A 82 1.66 -2.53 9.31
CA ARG A 82 0.89 -3.71 9.74
C ARG A 82 1.28 -4.12 11.16
N ALA A 83 0.32 -4.27 12.06
CA ALA A 83 0.57 -4.79 13.41
C ALA A 83 1.21 -6.19 13.36
N ILE A 84 2.19 -6.45 14.22
CA ILE A 84 2.83 -7.77 14.37
C ILE A 84 2.21 -8.56 15.56
N GLY A 85 1.37 -7.91 16.37
CA GLY A 85 0.55 -8.52 17.42
C GLY A 85 -0.93 -8.17 17.30
N GLN A 86 -1.60 -7.99 18.44
CA GLN A 86 -3.04 -7.68 18.53
C GLN A 86 -3.34 -6.16 18.54
N ASP A 87 -2.37 -5.34 18.12
CA ASP A 87 -2.52 -3.88 18.11
C ASP A 87 -3.53 -3.45 17.03
N ASN A 88 -4.49 -2.61 17.44
CA ASN A 88 -5.45 -2.01 16.53
C ASN A 88 -5.00 -0.61 16.04
N PRO A 89 -5.30 -0.24 14.78
CA PRO A 89 -5.86 -1.09 13.72
C PRO A 89 -4.83 -2.08 13.14
N LYS A 90 -5.29 -3.17 12.50
CA LYS A 90 -4.43 -4.18 11.82
C LYS A 90 -3.47 -3.52 10.82
N TYR A 91 -3.97 -2.58 10.01
CA TYR A 91 -3.19 -1.73 9.13
C TYR A 91 -3.39 -0.26 9.48
N LEU A 92 -2.30 0.50 9.49
CA LEU A 92 -2.27 1.93 9.71
C LEU A 92 -1.49 2.58 8.58
N ASN A 93 -2.06 3.56 7.89
CA ASN A 93 -1.33 4.34 6.89
C ASN A 93 -0.91 5.69 7.47
N SER A 94 0.07 6.34 6.85
CA SER A 94 0.31 7.78 7.02
C SER A 94 -1.00 8.55 6.85
N PRO A 95 -1.20 9.65 7.61
CA PRO A 95 -2.29 10.57 7.33
C PRO A 95 -2.03 11.30 6.00
N GLU A 96 -3.09 11.83 5.41
CA GLU A 96 -2.99 12.72 4.24
C GLU A 96 -2.05 13.89 4.56
N ASN A 97 -1.17 14.24 3.63
CA ASN A 97 -0.28 15.40 3.74
C ASN A 97 0.10 15.91 2.35
N ARG A 98 0.99 16.90 2.27
CA ARG A 98 1.39 17.49 0.98
C ARG A 98 2.08 16.51 0.01
N PHE A 99 2.63 15.42 0.51
CA PHE A 99 3.34 14.39 -0.25
C PHE A 99 2.51 13.11 -0.45
N PHE A 100 1.70 12.75 0.55
CA PHE A 100 0.88 11.55 0.52
C PHE A 100 -0.59 11.91 0.37
N ASP A 101 -1.12 11.62 -0.81
CA ASP A 101 -2.55 11.59 -1.10
C ASP A 101 -2.96 10.13 -1.40
N LYS A 102 -3.61 9.46 -0.44
CA LYS A 102 -3.96 8.04 -0.58
C LYS A 102 -4.84 7.80 -1.81
N GLY A 103 -5.74 8.73 -2.09
CA GLY A 103 -6.66 8.67 -3.22
C GLY A 103 -6.00 8.92 -4.57
N LYS A 104 -4.70 9.20 -4.63
CA LYS A 104 -3.94 9.40 -5.88
C LYS A 104 -2.77 8.44 -6.06
N ILE A 105 -2.47 7.64 -5.05
CA ILE A 105 -1.32 6.73 -5.05
C ILE A 105 -1.80 5.29 -5.13
N LEU A 106 -1.07 4.49 -5.91
CA LEU A 106 -1.19 3.04 -5.95
C LEU A 106 0.13 2.45 -5.48
N PHE A 107 0.08 1.61 -4.44
CA PHE A 107 1.26 0.99 -3.88
C PHE A 107 1.92 0.07 -4.93
N GLY A 108 3.26 0.09 -5.00
CA GLY A 108 4.02 -0.71 -5.95
C GLY A 108 4.07 -0.16 -7.39
N LEU A 109 3.39 0.95 -7.71
CA LEU A 109 3.35 1.47 -9.09
C LEU A 109 4.74 1.76 -9.67
N HIS A 110 5.66 2.35 -8.89
CA HIS A 110 7.04 2.59 -9.33
C HIS A 110 7.80 1.31 -9.72
N LEU A 111 7.46 0.16 -9.10
CA LEU A 111 8.02 -1.15 -9.41
C LEU A 111 7.31 -1.79 -10.61
N ALA A 112 5.99 -1.61 -10.70
CA ALA A 112 5.14 -2.28 -11.69
C ALA A 112 5.04 -1.56 -13.04
N ARG A 113 5.29 -0.24 -13.09
CA ARG A 113 5.00 0.62 -14.26
C ARG A 113 5.57 0.08 -15.58
N GLN A 114 6.78 -0.46 -15.57
CA GLN A 114 7.43 -0.97 -16.77
C GLN A 114 6.74 -2.27 -17.26
N SER A 115 6.43 -3.18 -16.34
CA SER A 115 5.69 -4.41 -16.63
C SER A 115 4.27 -4.10 -17.12
N ILE A 116 3.60 -3.14 -16.49
CA ILE A 116 2.26 -2.68 -16.90
C ILE A 116 2.28 -2.15 -18.34
N GLN A 117 3.24 -1.28 -18.66
CA GLN A 117 3.38 -0.74 -20.02
C GLN A 117 3.72 -1.84 -21.03
N THR A 118 4.64 -2.74 -20.70
CA THR A 118 5.05 -3.82 -21.62
C THR A 118 3.89 -4.77 -21.91
N GLN A 119 3.10 -5.10 -20.90
CA GLN A 119 1.96 -6.02 -21.03
C GLN A 119 0.67 -5.33 -21.49
N GLN A 120 0.65 -3.98 -21.54
CA GLN A 120 -0.55 -3.17 -21.80
C GLN A 120 -1.72 -3.52 -20.84
N GLN A 121 -1.38 -3.96 -19.63
CA GLN A 121 -2.32 -4.47 -18.64
C GLN A 121 -1.80 -4.23 -17.21
N ALA A 122 -2.64 -3.69 -16.34
CA ALA A 122 -2.38 -3.58 -14.91
C ALA A 122 -3.28 -4.51 -14.10
N VAL A 123 -2.75 -5.11 -13.04
CA VAL A 123 -3.54 -5.84 -12.04
C VAL A 123 -3.64 -5.00 -10.78
N ILE A 124 -4.85 -4.82 -10.24
CA ILE A 124 -5.09 -4.07 -9.00
C ILE A 124 -5.62 -5.03 -7.94
N VAL A 125 -4.92 -5.10 -6.82
CA VAL A 125 -5.28 -5.84 -5.61
C VAL A 125 -5.58 -4.87 -4.45
N GLU A 126 -6.07 -5.36 -3.32
CA GLU A 126 -6.47 -4.51 -2.19
C GLU A 126 -5.28 -4.12 -1.30
N GLY A 127 -4.44 -5.09 -0.96
CA GLY A 127 -3.44 -4.98 0.10
C GLY A 127 -1.99 -4.93 -0.37
N TYR A 128 -1.13 -4.44 0.53
CA TYR A 128 0.32 -4.40 0.34
C TYR A 128 0.92 -5.80 0.15
N VAL A 129 0.42 -6.76 0.93
CA VAL A 129 0.93 -8.13 0.96
C VAL A 129 0.61 -8.81 -0.36
N ASP A 130 -0.61 -8.68 -0.86
CA ASP A 130 -1.05 -9.29 -2.12
C ASP A 130 -0.19 -8.77 -3.28
N ALA A 131 0.02 -7.45 -3.36
CA ALA A 131 0.89 -6.88 -4.40
C ALA A 131 2.33 -7.37 -4.26
N LEU A 132 2.85 -7.45 -3.04
CA LEU A 132 4.19 -7.98 -2.79
C LEU A 132 4.31 -9.45 -3.21
N MET A 133 3.34 -10.30 -2.82
CA MET A 133 3.36 -11.73 -3.08
C MET A 133 3.22 -12.03 -4.57
N CYS A 134 2.40 -11.28 -5.30
CA CYS A 134 2.37 -11.34 -6.76
C CYS A 134 3.74 -11.05 -7.39
N HIS A 135 4.41 -9.98 -6.96
CA HIS A 135 5.74 -9.63 -7.46
C HIS A 135 6.78 -10.70 -7.10
N GLN A 136 6.68 -11.31 -5.92
CA GLN A 136 7.55 -12.40 -5.49
C GLN A 136 7.44 -13.62 -6.41
N HIS A 137 6.25 -13.89 -6.93
CA HIS A 137 5.98 -15.01 -7.84
C HIS A 137 6.01 -14.60 -9.32
N GLY A 138 6.63 -13.47 -9.64
CA GLY A 138 6.90 -13.05 -11.03
C GLY A 138 5.77 -12.27 -11.71
N ILE A 139 4.63 -12.06 -11.05
CA ILE A 139 3.53 -11.23 -11.55
C ILE A 139 3.83 -9.76 -11.22
N ASN A 140 4.61 -9.12 -12.08
CA ASN A 140 5.21 -7.82 -11.81
C ASN A 140 4.37 -6.61 -12.28
N ASN A 141 3.20 -6.81 -12.89
CA ASN A 141 2.30 -5.73 -13.34
C ASN A 141 1.20 -5.40 -12.30
N VAL A 142 1.45 -5.70 -11.02
CA VAL A 142 0.47 -5.60 -9.93
C VAL A 142 0.71 -4.38 -9.05
N VAL A 143 -0.37 -3.69 -8.65
CA VAL A 143 -0.40 -2.55 -7.72
C VAL A 143 -1.52 -2.69 -6.71
N ALA A 144 -1.47 -1.99 -5.58
CA ALA A 144 -2.52 -2.06 -4.54
C ALA A 144 -3.20 -0.71 -4.23
N SER A 145 -4.50 -0.76 -3.92
CA SER A 145 -5.35 0.38 -3.52
C SER A 145 -5.26 0.74 -2.03
N MET A 146 -4.53 -0.06 -1.24
CA MET A 146 -4.22 0.19 0.17
C MET A 146 -5.45 0.25 1.10
N GLY A 147 -6.42 -0.65 0.86
CA GLY A 147 -7.62 -0.78 1.70
C GLY A 147 -8.63 0.35 1.54
N THR A 148 -8.72 0.92 0.34
CA THR A 148 -9.75 1.92 -0.01
C THR A 148 -10.42 1.57 -1.33
N ALA A 149 -11.66 2.01 -1.49
CA ALA A 149 -12.34 1.94 -2.78
C ALA A 149 -11.52 2.70 -3.84
N LEU A 150 -11.31 2.07 -4.99
CA LEU A 150 -10.52 2.62 -6.08
C LEU A 150 -11.08 3.97 -6.54
N THR A 151 -10.26 5.00 -6.55
CA THR A 151 -10.68 6.36 -6.89
C THR A 151 -10.58 6.63 -8.39
N VAL A 152 -11.31 7.64 -8.86
CA VAL A 152 -11.17 8.16 -10.24
C VAL A 152 -9.71 8.56 -10.53
N SER A 153 -9.02 9.21 -9.59
CA SER A 153 -7.64 9.63 -9.77
C SER A 153 -6.67 8.46 -9.90
N GLN A 154 -6.84 7.39 -9.12
CA GLN A 154 -6.05 6.16 -9.25
C GLN A 154 -6.29 5.46 -10.58
N ILE A 155 -7.56 5.42 -11.04
CA ILE A 155 -7.91 4.83 -12.34
C ILE A 155 -7.29 5.66 -13.48
N GLN A 156 -7.45 6.98 -13.46
CA GLN A 156 -6.82 7.86 -14.45
C GLN A 156 -5.30 7.75 -14.45
N LEU A 157 -4.68 7.54 -13.28
CA LEU A 157 -3.25 7.30 -13.18
C LEU A 157 -2.86 6.01 -13.87
N ILE A 158 -3.52 4.89 -13.58
CA ILE A 158 -3.16 3.59 -14.15
C ILE A 158 -3.43 3.52 -15.66
N LEU A 159 -4.50 4.15 -16.14
CA LEU A 159 -4.86 4.18 -17.57
C LEU A 159 -3.88 4.96 -18.45
N ARG A 160 -2.97 5.76 -17.86
CA ARG A 160 -1.84 6.36 -18.59
C ARG A 160 -0.78 5.32 -19.00
N TYR A 161 -0.73 4.20 -18.30
CA TYR A 161 0.29 3.16 -18.50
C TYR A 161 -0.25 1.97 -19.28
N ALA A 162 -1.53 1.62 -19.10
CA ALA A 162 -2.16 0.49 -19.76
C ALA A 162 -3.65 0.73 -20.01
N PRO A 163 -4.19 0.34 -21.19
CA PRO A 163 -5.61 0.43 -21.49
C PRO A 163 -6.46 -0.63 -20.80
N GLU A 164 -5.87 -1.73 -20.31
CA GLU A 164 -6.58 -2.82 -19.64
C GLU A 164 -6.23 -2.89 -18.15
N VAL A 165 -7.25 -3.06 -17.32
CA VAL A 165 -7.15 -3.24 -15.87
C VAL A 165 -7.82 -4.56 -15.47
N ILE A 166 -7.11 -5.38 -14.71
CA ILE A 166 -7.64 -6.56 -14.04
C ILE A 166 -7.84 -6.21 -12.57
N LEU A 167 -9.06 -6.41 -12.06
CA LEU A 167 -9.37 -6.28 -10.64
C LEU A 167 -9.29 -7.67 -9.99
N ALA A 168 -8.37 -7.83 -9.04
CA ALA A 168 -8.17 -9.05 -8.26
C ALA A 168 -8.39 -8.71 -6.78
N TYR A 169 -9.65 -8.51 -6.42
CA TYR A 169 -10.09 -8.19 -5.06
C TYR A 169 -10.53 -9.45 -4.32
N ASP A 170 -10.72 -9.32 -3.02
CA ASP A 170 -11.17 -10.42 -2.18
C ASP A 170 -12.53 -10.93 -2.69
N THR A 171 -12.78 -12.23 -2.56
CA THR A 171 -13.98 -12.87 -3.11
C THR A 171 -15.20 -12.69 -2.21
N ASP A 172 -15.05 -12.02 -1.07
CA ASP A 172 -16.14 -11.70 -0.18
C ASP A 172 -17.12 -10.67 -0.80
N THR A 173 -18.29 -10.51 -0.17
CA THR A 173 -19.33 -9.59 -0.64
C THR A 173 -18.83 -8.15 -0.79
N ALA A 174 -17.92 -7.70 0.08
CA ALA A 174 -17.40 -6.33 0.04
C ALA A 174 -16.44 -6.14 -1.14
N GLY A 175 -15.53 -7.09 -1.37
CA GLY A 175 -14.59 -7.11 -2.49
C GLY A 175 -15.33 -7.20 -3.84
N GLN A 176 -16.36 -8.05 -3.95
CA GLN A 176 -17.20 -8.13 -5.15
C GLN A 176 -17.91 -6.81 -5.46
N VAL A 177 -18.52 -6.17 -4.46
CA VAL A 177 -19.18 -4.86 -4.62
C VAL A 177 -18.17 -3.79 -5.01
N ALA A 178 -16.98 -3.80 -4.41
CA ALA A 178 -15.91 -2.87 -4.73
C ALA A 178 -15.40 -3.07 -6.18
N ALA A 179 -15.25 -4.31 -6.63
CA ALA A 179 -14.81 -4.66 -7.98
C ALA A 179 -15.84 -4.24 -9.03
N LEU A 180 -17.14 -4.47 -8.79
CA LEU A 180 -18.22 -4.03 -9.68
C LEU A 180 -18.27 -2.50 -9.82
N ARG A 181 -18.13 -1.78 -8.70
CA ARG A 181 -18.08 -0.31 -8.70
C ARG A 181 -16.87 0.21 -9.49
N ALA A 182 -15.69 -0.33 -9.20
CA ALA A 182 -14.45 0.03 -9.89
C ALA A 182 -14.53 -0.28 -11.39
N SER A 183 -15.13 -1.42 -11.78
CA SER A 183 -15.36 -1.80 -13.18
C SER A 183 -16.19 -0.78 -13.94
N GLY A 184 -17.28 -0.29 -13.34
CA GLY A 184 -18.09 0.79 -13.93
C GLY A 184 -17.29 2.07 -14.16
N LEU A 185 -16.48 2.48 -13.18
CA LEU A 185 -15.62 3.67 -13.27
C LEU A 185 -14.50 3.50 -14.31
N ILE A 186 -13.88 2.33 -14.40
CA ILE A 186 -12.83 2.07 -15.40
C ILE A 186 -13.40 2.18 -16.81
N ARG A 187 -14.57 1.58 -17.06
CA ARG A 187 -15.26 1.65 -18.36
C ARG A 187 -15.65 3.08 -18.71
N SER A 188 -16.19 3.85 -17.75
CA SER A 188 -16.59 5.24 -18.02
C SER A 188 -15.41 6.16 -18.33
N LEU A 189 -14.21 5.80 -17.87
CA LEU A 189 -12.95 6.49 -18.17
C LEU A 189 -12.24 5.94 -19.42
N GLY A 190 -12.88 5.05 -20.19
CA GLY A 190 -12.35 4.52 -21.45
C GLY A 190 -11.41 3.32 -21.31
N GLY A 191 -11.25 2.78 -20.10
CA GLY A 191 -10.46 1.58 -19.85
C GLY A 191 -11.22 0.29 -20.14
N ARG A 192 -10.49 -0.76 -20.51
CA ARG A 192 -10.98 -2.14 -20.51
C ARG A 192 -10.80 -2.74 -19.13
N VAL A 193 -11.78 -3.51 -18.65
CA VAL A 193 -11.72 -4.11 -17.33
C VAL A 193 -12.12 -5.58 -17.36
N ARG A 194 -11.33 -6.39 -16.66
CA ARG A 194 -11.68 -7.76 -16.26
C ARG A 194 -11.68 -7.85 -14.75
N ILE A 195 -12.50 -8.73 -14.20
CA ILE A 195 -12.50 -9.05 -12.78
C ILE A 195 -12.07 -10.50 -12.66
N VAL A 196 -11.12 -10.78 -11.78
CA VAL A 196 -10.79 -12.14 -11.40
C VAL A 196 -11.97 -12.68 -10.61
N SER A 197 -12.77 -13.54 -11.23
CA SER A 197 -13.69 -14.41 -10.51
C SER A 197 -12.93 -15.69 -10.19
N GLN A 198 -12.83 -16.05 -8.93
CA GLN A 198 -12.31 -17.38 -8.62
C GLN A 198 -13.21 -18.48 -9.15
N ILE A 199 -12.54 -19.54 -9.58
CA ILE A 199 -13.06 -20.91 -9.54
C ILE A 199 -12.68 -21.41 -8.13
N GLU A 200 -13.66 -21.48 -7.22
CA GLU A 200 -13.60 -22.04 -5.85
C GLU A 200 -12.81 -21.27 -4.74
N ASP A 201 -13.55 -20.85 -3.71
CA ASP A 201 -13.24 -20.51 -2.30
C ASP A 201 -11.77 -20.44 -1.81
N LYS A 202 -10.93 -19.54 -2.34
CA LYS A 202 -9.59 -19.23 -1.76
C LYS A 202 -9.24 -17.72 -1.81
N ASP A 203 -8.41 -17.21 -0.90
CA ASP A 203 -7.96 -15.81 -1.01
C ASP A 203 -6.86 -15.65 -2.08
N PRO A 204 -6.63 -14.44 -2.66
CA PRO A 204 -5.60 -14.24 -3.71
C PRO A 204 -4.17 -14.61 -3.28
N ASP A 205 -3.85 -14.57 -1.99
CA ASP A 205 -2.58 -15.05 -1.44
C ASP A 205 -2.48 -16.57 -1.31
N GLU A 206 -3.60 -17.30 -1.49
CA GLU A 206 -3.67 -18.77 -1.56
C GLU A 206 -3.69 -19.32 -3.00
N ILE A 207 -3.84 -18.46 -4.02
CA ILE A 207 -3.81 -18.84 -5.44
C ILE A 207 -2.37 -18.95 -5.97
N ILE A 208 -1.42 -18.30 -5.32
CA ILE A 208 -0.05 -18.12 -5.79
C ILE A 208 0.91 -19.10 -5.12
#